data_AF-A0A2D7UWC2-F1
#
_entry.id   AF-A0A2D7UWC2-F1
#
_cell.length_a   1.000
_cell.length_b   1.000
_cell.length_c   1.000
_cell.angle_alpha   90.00
_cell.angle_beta   90.00
_cell.angle_gamma   90.00
#
_symmetry.space_group_name_H-M   'P 1'
#
loop_
_entity.id
_entity.type
_entity.pdbx_description
1 polymer ?
#
loop_
_entity_poly.entity_id
_entity_poly.type
_entity_poly.pdbx_seq_one_letter_code
_entity_poly.pdbx_strand_id
1 'polypeptide(L)'
;MTDIEVLDSSPAAPPRDNGELIFEAPWQSRAFGVAADLVASGHFTWNDFREHLIEAINKWETLETSEQQSWDYYSCWLTALEQILTTRSLLDGEEFETRATHYASRPHGHDH
;
A
#
# COMPACT_ATOMS: atom_id res chain seq x y z
N MET A 1 7.60 -15.78 -14.97
CA MET A 1 6.39 -14.96 -14.87
C MET A 1 6.41 -14.39 -13.48
N THR A 2 6.90 -13.16 -13.35
CA THR A 2 7.06 -12.50 -12.06
C THR A 2 5.67 -12.15 -11.56
N ASP A 3 5.34 -12.53 -10.33
CA ASP A 3 3.97 -12.46 -9.78
C ASP A 3 3.41 -11.01 -9.75
N ILE A 4 4.27 -9.99 -9.87
CA ILE A 4 3.91 -8.57 -10.11
C ILE A 4 3.18 -8.31 -11.44
N GLU A 5 3.40 -9.13 -12.47
CA GLU A 5 2.74 -8.97 -13.78
C GLU A 5 1.20 -9.11 -13.67
N VAL A 6 0.71 -9.74 -12.59
CA VAL A 6 -0.72 -9.88 -12.30
C VAL A 6 -1.42 -8.53 -12.06
N LEU A 7 -0.66 -7.52 -11.62
CA LEU A 7 -1.16 -6.16 -11.38
C LEU A 7 -1.32 -5.37 -12.68
N ASP A 8 -0.45 -5.61 -13.66
CA ASP A 8 -0.35 -4.81 -14.90
C ASP A 8 -1.59 -4.93 -15.79
N SER A 9 -2.28 -6.07 -15.74
CA SER A 9 -3.53 -6.31 -16.48
C SER A 9 -4.80 -5.84 -15.76
N SER A 10 -4.69 -4.92 -14.80
CA SER A 10 -5.80 -4.49 -13.94
C SER A 10 -5.79 -2.97 -13.71
N PRO A 11 -6.93 -2.35 -13.32
CA PRO A 11 -6.97 -0.94 -12.95
C PRO A 11 -6.10 -0.60 -11.73
N ALA A 12 -5.60 -1.61 -11.02
CA ALA A 12 -4.66 -1.48 -9.91
C ALA A 12 -3.18 -1.48 -10.36
N ALA A 13 -2.90 -1.36 -11.66
CA ALA A 13 -1.54 -1.32 -12.18
C ALA A 13 -0.72 -0.18 -11.56
N PRO A 14 0.50 -0.45 -11.04
CA PRO A 14 1.33 0.58 -10.45
C PRO A 14 1.88 1.56 -11.49
N PRO A 15 2.11 2.83 -11.11
CA PRO A 15 2.67 3.84 -12.01
C PRO A 15 4.09 3.45 -12.45
N ARG A 16 4.32 3.50 -13.76
CA ARG A 16 5.59 3.14 -14.40
C ARG A 16 6.03 4.20 -15.39
N ASP A 17 7.34 4.44 -15.46
CA ASP A 17 7.98 5.20 -16.55
C ASP A 17 8.99 4.28 -17.23
N ASN A 18 8.86 4.16 -18.55
CA ASN A 18 9.71 3.30 -19.38
C ASN A 18 9.86 1.84 -18.86
N GLY A 19 8.84 1.32 -18.17
CA GLY A 19 8.79 -0.05 -17.62
C GLY A 19 9.31 -0.19 -16.18
N GLU A 20 9.85 0.86 -15.57
CA GLU A 20 10.30 0.88 -14.18
C GLU A 20 9.24 1.49 -13.25
N LEU A 21 9.13 0.96 -12.03
CA LEU A 21 8.24 1.52 -11.00
C LEU A 21 8.74 2.89 -10.56
N ILE A 22 7.85 3.88 -10.59
CA ILE A 22 8.18 5.22 -10.10
C ILE A 22 7.71 5.36 -8.66
N PHE A 23 8.56 5.98 -7.85
CA PHE A 23 8.26 6.41 -6.49
C PHE A 23 8.56 7.91 -6.38
N GLU A 24 7.54 8.70 -6.09
CA GLU A 24 7.60 10.15 -5.84
C GLU A 24 8.11 10.48 -4.43
N ALA A 25 8.02 9.53 -3.50
CA ALA A 25 8.52 9.71 -2.13
C ALA A 25 9.18 8.44 -1.57
N PRO A 26 10.16 8.58 -0.63
CA PRO A 26 10.90 7.45 -0.07
C PRO A 26 10.03 6.41 0.66
N TRP A 27 8.86 6.80 1.15
CA TRP A 27 7.94 5.89 1.82
C TRP A 27 7.22 4.95 0.85
N GLN A 28 7.03 5.36 -0.41
CA GLN A 28 6.32 4.59 -1.42
C GLN A 28 7.09 3.33 -1.82
N SER A 29 8.40 3.45 -2.01
CA SER A 29 9.27 2.30 -2.29
C SER A 29 9.37 1.34 -1.10
N ARG A 30 9.32 1.87 0.13
CA ARG A 30 9.27 1.05 1.35
C ARG A 30 7.96 0.28 1.46
N ALA A 31 6.82 0.93 1.22
CA ALA A 31 5.50 0.28 1.22
C ALA A 31 5.40 -0.83 0.16
N PHE A 32 5.94 -0.58 -1.03
CA PHE A 32 6.07 -1.60 -2.07
C PHE A 32 6.95 -2.77 -1.62
N GLY A 33 8.12 -2.47 -1.05
CA GLY A 33 9.05 -3.48 -0.54
C GLY A 33 8.44 -4.38 0.53
N VAL A 34 7.66 -3.82 1.45
CA VAL A 34 6.96 -4.59 2.50
C VAL A 34 5.95 -5.56 1.87
N ALA A 35 5.11 -5.08 0.95
CA ALA A 35 4.15 -5.94 0.25
C ALA A 35 4.89 -7.05 -0.54
N ALA A 36 5.96 -6.71 -1.25
CA ALA A 36 6.76 -7.66 -2.01
C ALA A 36 7.42 -8.73 -1.13
N ASP A 37 7.96 -8.34 0.03
CA ASP A 37 8.57 -9.25 1.01
C ASP A 37 7.53 -10.22 1.60
N LEU A 38 6.34 -9.73 1.93
CA LEU A 38 5.25 -10.55 2.46
C LEU A 38 4.75 -11.57 1.44
N VAL A 39 4.66 -11.18 0.15
CA VAL A 39 4.34 -12.11 -0.93
C VAL A 39 5.45 -13.14 -1.13
N ALA A 40 6.71 -12.69 -1.16
CA ALA A 40 7.86 -13.58 -1.32
C ALA A 40 7.98 -14.59 -0.16
N SER A 41 7.60 -14.17 1.05
CA SER A 41 7.54 -15.00 2.25
C SER A 41 6.31 -15.92 2.30
N GLY A 42 5.40 -15.80 1.33
CA GLY A 42 4.23 -16.67 1.18
C GLY A 42 3.08 -16.36 2.14
N HIS A 43 3.05 -15.17 2.74
CA HIS A 43 1.93 -14.75 3.61
C HIS A 43 0.64 -14.53 2.81
N PHE A 44 0.77 -14.04 1.57
CA PHE A 44 -0.30 -13.91 0.58
C PHE A 44 0.29 -13.86 -0.83
N THR A 45 -0.56 -13.78 -1.86
CA THR A 45 -0.15 -13.69 -3.27
C THR A 45 -0.38 -12.28 -3.82
N TRP A 46 0.28 -11.90 -4.91
CA TRP A 46 -0.02 -10.62 -5.54
C TRP A 46 -1.47 -10.55 -6.05
N ASN A 47 -2.11 -11.69 -6.36
CA ASN A 47 -3.52 -11.72 -6.73
C ASN A 47 -4.44 -11.37 -5.55
N ASP A 48 -4.16 -11.90 -4.35
CA ASP A 48 -4.90 -11.58 -3.12
C ASP A 48 -4.75 -10.09 -2.77
N PHE A 49 -3.51 -9.57 -2.88
CA PHE A 49 -3.24 -8.15 -2.69
C PHE A 49 -3.95 -7.27 -3.73
N ARG A 50 -4.00 -7.69 -4.99
CA ARG A 50 -4.68 -6.98 -6.08
C ARG A 50 -6.15 -6.77 -5.79
N GLU A 51 -6.85 -7.77 -5.25
CA GLU A 51 -8.28 -7.65 -4.93
C GLU A 51 -8.51 -6.55 -3.89
N HIS A 52 -7.75 -6.56 -2.79
CA HIS A 52 -7.80 -5.51 -1.77
C HIS A 52 -7.41 -4.12 -2.32
N LEU A 53 -6.47 -4.06 -3.26
CA LEU A 53 -6.04 -2.81 -3.90
C LEU A 53 -7.14 -2.22 -4.81
N ILE A 54 -7.83 -3.07 -5.57
CA ILE A 54 -8.99 -2.65 -6.36
C ILE A 54 -10.08 -2.11 -5.42
N GLU A 55 -10.36 -2.78 -4.30
CA GLU A 55 -11.34 -2.29 -3.32
C GLU A 55 -10.94 -0.95 -2.71
N ALA A 56 -9.66 -0.77 -2.35
CA ALA A 56 -9.14 0.49 -1.81
C ALA A 56 -9.26 1.64 -2.83
N ILE A 57 -8.92 1.39 -4.10
CA ILE A 57 -9.07 2.34 -5.21
C ILE A 57 -10.55 2.73 -5.38
N ASN A 58 -11.45 1.74 -5.49
CA ASN A 58 -12.88 2.02 -5.62
C ASN A 58 -13.40 2.85 -4.44
N LYS A 59 -13.01 2.50 -3.21
CA LYS A 59 -13.41 3.26 -2.01
C LYS A 59 -12.94 4.71 -2.11
N TRP A 60 -11.70 4.95 -2.51
CA TRP A 60 -11.17 6.29 -2.71
C TRP A 60 -11.95 7.06 -3.78
N GLU A 61 -12.26 6.42 -4.92
CA GLU A 61 -13.03 7.04 -5.99
C GLU A 61 -14.46 7.43 -5.57
N THR A 62 -15.03 6.70 -4.60
CA THR A 62 -16.36 7.02 -4.04
C THR A 62 -16.37 8.10 -2.97
N LEU A 63 -15.21 8.57 -2.47
CA LEU A 63 -15.15 9.68 -1.51
C LEU A 63 -15.60 11.00 -2.15
N GLU A 64 -16.32 11.85 -1.39
CA GLU A 64 -16.80 13.12 -1.92
C GLU A 64 -15.64 14.07 -2.27
N THR A 65 -15.77 14.81 -3.37
CA THR A 65 -14.70 15.68 -3.92
C THR A 65 -14.16 16.76 -2.99
N SER A 66 -14.89 17.13 -1.94
CA SER A 66 -14.38 18.02 -0.88
C SER A 66 -13.29 17.37 0.00
N GLU A 67 -13.21 16.05 0.04
CA GLU A 67 -12.24 15.26 0.82
C GLU A 67 -11.18 14.59 -0.07
N GLN A 68 -11.35 14.65 -1.39
CA GLN A 68 -10.40 14.12 -2.36
C GLN A 68 -9.15 15.02 -2.39
N GLN A 69 -8.12 14.61 -1.63
CA GLN A 69 -6.76 15.08 -1.86
C GLN A 69 -6.30 14.67 -3.27
N SER A 70 -5.16 15.17 -3.73
CA SER A 70 -4.51 14.72 -4.97
C SER A 70 -4.50 13.18 -5.02
N TRP A 71 -4.87 12.58 -6.17
CA TRP A 71 -4.81 11.12 -6.34
C TRP A 71 -3.43 10.60 -5.96
N ASP A 72 -3.35 9.77 -4.93
CA ASP A 72 -2.11 9.17 -4.44
C ASP A 72 -2.25 7.64 -4.46
N TYR A 73 -1.71 7.04 -5.52
CA TYR A 73 -1.77 5.59 -5.74
C TYR A 73 -1.21 4.79 -4.56
N TYR A 74 -0.10 5.26 -3.98
CA TYR A 74 0.57 4.54 -2.89
C TYR A 74 -0.16 4.67 -1.55
N SER A 75 -1.07 5.65 -1.41
CA SER A 75 -2.00 5.71 -0.27
C SER A 75 -3.07 4.61 -0.37
N CYS A 76 -3.58 4.35 -1.57
CA CYS A 76 -4.45 3.20 -1.82
C CYS A 76 -3.70 1.87 -1.62
N TRP A 77 -2.43 1.81 -2.03
CA TRP A 77 -1.54 0.67 -1.77
C TRP A 77 -1.39 0.37 -0.29
N LEU A 78 -1.12 1.40 0.53
CA LEU A 78 -0.97 1.25 1.97
C LEU A 78 -2.29 0.77 2.61
N THR A 79 -3.40 1.38 2.21
CA THR A 79 -4.75 0.98 2.65
C THR A 79 -5.04 -0.49 2.34
N ALA A 80 -4.68 -0.96 1.15
CA ALA A 80 -4.83 -2.37 0.77
C ALA A 80 -3.94 -3.30 1.60
N LEU A 81 -2.71 -2.87 1.88
CA LEU A 81 -1.75 -3.60 2.71
C LEU A 81 -2.24 -3.73 4.16
N GLU A 82 -2.84 -2.68 4.72
CA GLU A 82 -3.44 -2.73 6.06
C GLU A 82 -4.64 -3.69 6.11
N GLN A 83 -5.50 -3.66 5.09
CA GLN A 83 -6.68 -4.53 5.01
C GLN A 83 -6.27 -6.01 4.95
N ILE A 84 -5.37 -6.38 4.04
CA ILE A 84 -4.96 -7.79 3.89
C ILE A 84 -4.26 -8.31 5.15
N LEU A 85 -3.43 -7.48 5.81
CA LEU A 85 -2.74 -7.85 7.05
C LEU A 85 -3.71 -8.02 8.22
N THR A 86 -4.75 -7.19 8.29
CA THR A 86 -5.82 -7.30 9.30
C THR A 86 -6.68 -8.54 9.04
N THR A 87 -7.09 -8.77 7.80
CA THR A 87 -7.89 -9.94 7.38
C THR A 87 -7.17 -11.26 7.66
N ARG A 88 -5.85 -11.30 7.48
CA ARG A 88 -5.02 -12.47 7.75
C ARG A 88 -4.61 -12.61 9.23
N SER A 89 -5.05 -11.70 10.10
CA SER A 89 -4.64 -11.59 11.51
C SER A 89 -3.11 -11.55 11.70
N LEU A 90 -2.39 -11.05 10.70
CA LEU A 90 -0.95 -10.83 10.75
C LEU A 90 -0.63 -9.52 11.49
N LEU A 91 -1.61 -8.61 11.55
CA LEU A 91 -1.59 -7.40 12.36
C LEU A 91 -2.87 -7.33 13.19
N ASP A 92 -2.72 -6.99 14.47
CA ASP A 92 -3.82 -6.47 15.28
C ASP A 92 -4.03 -4.99 14.93
N GLY A 93 -5.25 -4.65 14.49
CA GLY A 93 -5.54 -3.30 13.96
C GLY A 93 -5.38 -2.19 15.00
N GLU A 94 -5.67 -2.47 16.27
CA GLU A 94 -5.51 -1.52 17.37
C GLU A 94 -4.03 -1.30 17.69
N GLU A 95 -3.23 -2.37 17.68
CA GLU A 95 -1.78 -2.27 17.85
C GLU A 95 -1.11 -1.52 16.67
N PHE A 96 -1.58 -1.74 15.44
CA PHE A 96 -1.07 -1.04 14.26
C PHE A 96 -1.33 0.46 14.33
N GLU A 97 -2.58 0.88 14.59
CA GLU A 97 -2.95 2.30 14.69
C GLU A 97 -2.20 2.99 15.85
N THR A 98 -2.05 2.30 16.98
CA THR A 98 -1.28 2.78 18.13
C THR A 98 0.18 3.03 17.76
N ARG A 99 0.82 2.09 17.06
CA ARG A 99 2.22 2.21 16.62
C ARG A 99 2.38 3.28 15.55
N ALA A 100 1.49 3.34 14.58
CA ALA A 100 1.48 4.36 13.53
C ALA A 100 1.38 5.77 14.14
N THR A 101 0.46 5.97 15.09
CA THR A 101 0.31 7.22 15.82
C THR A 101 1.56 7.57 16.62
N HIS A 102 2.18 6.58 17.29
CA HIS A 102 3.42 6.77 18.03
C HIS A 102 4.59 7.18 17.13
N TYR A 103 4.71 6.61 15.92
CA TYR A 103 5.74 7.00 14.95
C TYR A 103 5.47 8.37 14.33
N ALA A 104 4.23 8.68 13.97
CA ALA A 104 3.83 9.99 13.44
C ALA A 104 4.01 11.12 14.48
N SER A 105 3.89 10.78 15.77
CA SER A 105 4.11 11.73 16.88
C SER A 105 5.58 11.95 17.24
N ARG A 106 6.53 11.24 16.60
CA ARG A 106 7.96 11.49 16.84
C ARG A 106 8.37 12.80 16.15
N PRO A 107 8.91 13.80 16.86
CA PRO A 107 9.38 15.02 16.25
C PRO A 107 10.54 14.74 15.28
N HIS A 108 10.45 15.30 14.08
CA HIS A 108 11.52 15.27 13.08
C HIS A 108 12.74 16.03 13.63
N GLY A 109 13.70 15.32 14.23
CA GLY A 109 14.85 15.98 14.84
C GLY A 109 15.75 15.09 15.70
N HIS A 110 16.25 13.98 15.16
CA HIS A 110 17.61 13.49 15.47
C HIS A 110 17.97 12.33 14.55
N ASP A 111 18.54 12.66 13.39
CA ASP A 111 19.50 11.80 12.72
C ASP A 111 20.66 12.74 12.38
N HIS A 112 21.79 12.54 13.07
CA HIS A 112 23.01 13.36 12.99
C HIS A 112 24.06 12.60 12.18
#